data_AF-Q4TIF8-F1
#
_entry.id   AF-Q4TIF8-F1
#
_cell.length_a   1.000
_cell.length_b   1.000
_cell.length_c   1.000
_cell.angle_alpha   90.00
_cell.angle_beta   90.00
_cell.angle_gamma   90.00
#
_symmetry.space_group_name_H-M   'P 1'
#
loop_
_entity.id
_entity.type
_entity.pdbx_description
1 polymer ?
#
loop_
_entity_poly.entity_id
_entity_poly.type
_entity_poly.pdbx_seq_one_letter_code
_entity_poly.pdbx_strand_id
1 'polypeptide(L)'
;PGQILIQSVKLAFSVTNNVIRLKPPSDVASPLEQALTQPGGHGNNLIAVLAKYIYHKHDPALPRLAIQLLKRLATVAPMSVYACLGSDAAAIRDAFLTRLQSKTEDMRVKVMILEFLAVAVETQPGLIELFLNLEVKDGSEGSKEFLLGEWSCLHVVLDLIDSKQQGKYWCPPLLHRAALSFLLALWQDCRDSAISVLRKKERFWENLTTPLFGTLSPPSDTTEV
;
A
#
# COMPACT_ATOMS: atom_id res chain seq x y z
N PRO A 1 31.19 6.01 -5.74
CA PRO A 1 30.84 5.40 -4.43
C PRO A 1 29.33 5.28 -4.17
N GLY A 2 28.54 6.38 -4.22
CA GLY A 2 27.10 6.34 -3.90
C GLY A 2 26.24 5.51 -4.84
N GLN A 3 26.49 5.55 -6.15
CA GLN A 3 25.76 4.73 -7.13
C GLN A 3 25.99 3.22 -6.94
N ILE A 4 27.22 2.83 -6.60
CA ILE A 4 27.58 1.43 -6.32
C ILE A 4 26.80 0.94 -5.09
N LEU A 5 26.72 1.76 -4.05
CA LEU A 5 25.93 1.43 -2.85
C LEU A 5 24.45 1.22 -3.19
N ILE A 6 23.83 2.13 -3.95
CA ILE A 6 22.42 2.00 -4.37
C ILE A 6 22.21 0.72 -5.18
N GLN A 7 23.11 0.40 -6.12
CA GLN A 7 23.05 -0.83 -6.90
C GLN A 7 23.16 -2.08 -6.02
N SER A 8 24.08 -2.10 -5.06
CA SER A 8 24.22 -3.20 -4.11
C SER A 8 22.96 -3.41 -3.27
N VAL A 9 22.34 -2.33 -2.77
CA VAL A 9 21.08 -2.43 -2.00
C VAL A 9 19.94 -2.93 -2.89
N LYS A 10 19.82 -2.43 -4.13
CA LYS A 10 18.80 -2.90 -5.08
C LYS A 10 18.96 -4.38 -5.41
N LEU A 11 20.19 -4.83 -5.61
CA LEU A 11 20.48 -6.24 -5.86
C LEU A 11 20.12 -7.09 -4.65
N ALA A 12 20.52 -6.68 -3.44
CA ALA A 12 20.17 -7.36 -2.20
C ALA A 12 18.65 -7.49 -2.03
N PHE A 13 17.88 -6.40 -2.20
CA PHE A 13 16.42 -6.46 -2.13
C PHE A 13 15.81 -7.33 -3.22
N SER A 14 16.34 -7.29 -4.44
CA SER A 14 15.83 -8.09 -5.55
C SER A 14 16.05 -9.59 -5.31
N VAL A 15 17.27 -9.96 -4.87
CA VAL A 15 17.61 -11.35 -4.54
C VAL A 15 16.75 -11.84 -3.38
N THR A 16 16.67 -11.09 -2.29
CA THR A 16 15.84 -11.48 -1.13
C THR A 16 14.37 -11.62 -1.50
N ASN A 17 13.81 -10.68 -2.29
CA ASN A 17 12.44 -10.78 -2.78
C ASN A 17 12.21 -12.03 -3.63
N ASN A 18 13.15 -12.37 -4.51
CA ASN A 18 13.05 -13.55 -5.37
C ASN A 18 13.18 -14.85 -4.60
N VAL A 19 14.09 -14.93 -3.61
CA VAL A 19 14.25 -16.11 -2.76
C VAL A 19 12.97 -16.39 -1.97
N ILE A 20 12.37 -15.37 -1.35
CA ILE A 20 11.09 -15.53 -0.64
C ILE A 20 9.97 -15.90 -1.63
N ARG A 21 9.96 -15.34 -2.84
CA ARG A 21 8.95 -15.67 -3.88
C ARG A 21 9.02 -17.12 -4.33
N LEU A 22 10.23 -17.66 -4.49
CA LEU A 22 10.45 -19.01 -5.01
C LEU A 22 10.32 -20.09 -3.92
N LYS A 23 10.13 -19.69 -2.66
CA LYS A 23 9.85 -20.61 -1.57
C LYS A 23 8.57 -21.41 -1.90
N PRO A 24 8.59 -22.76 -1.78
CA PRO A 24 7.40 -23.55 -1.97
C PRO A 24 6.34 -23.20 -0.89
N PRO A 25 5.04 -23.37 -1.19
CA PRO A 25 3.98 -23.13 -0.22
C PRO A 25 4.17 -24.08 0.97
N SER A 26 4.60 -23.53 2.10
CA SER A 26 4.85 -24.23 3.34
C SER A 26 4.53 -23.29 4.49
N ASP A 27 3.77 -23.78 5.47
CA ASP A 27 3.38 -23.00 6.66
C ASP A 27 4.56 -22.67 7.57
N VAL A 28 5.72 -23.32 7.38
CA VAL A 28 6.90 -23.07 8.20
C VAL A 28 7.69 -21.89 7.66
N ALA A 29 7.89 -20.86 8.48
CA ALA A 29 8.79 -19.74 8.15
C ALA A 29 10.22 -20.26 7.89
N SER A 30 10.79 -19.87 6.76
CA SER A 30 12.16 -20.21 6.39
C SER A 30 13.17 -19.53 7.32
N PRO A 31 14.39 -20.07 7.46
CA PRO A 31 15.44 -19.42 8.25
C PRO A 31 15.72 -17.98 7.80
N LEU A 32 15.56 -17.68 6.51
CA LEU A 32 15.69 -16.32 5.98
C LEU A 32 14.57 -15.41 6.48
N GLU A 33 13.30 -15.84 6.40
CA GLU A 33 12.17 -15.06 6.91
C GLU A 33 12.28 -14.84 8.42
N GLN A 34 12.70 -15.86 9.18
CA GLN A 34 12.99 -15.72 10.60
C GLN A 34 14.09 -14.70 10.83
N ALA A 35 15.21 -14.77 10.13
CA ALA A 35 16.30 -13.79 10.28
C ALA A 35 15.89 -12.35 9.92
N LEU A 36 15.03 -12.17 8.91
CA LEU A 36 14.55 -10.85 8.48
C LEU A 36 13.50 -10.27 9.43
N THR A 37 12.78 -11.12 10.16
CA THR A 37 11.69 -10.74 11.08
C THR A 37 12.14 -10.74 12.55
N GLN A 38 13.30 -11.31 12.85
CA GLN A 38 13.86 -11.28 14.20
C GLN A 38 14.11 -9.83 14.62
N PRO A 39 13.71 -9.44 15.84
CA PRO A 39 14.04 -8.13 16.37
C PRO A 39 15.56 -8.07 16.49
N GLY A 40 16.19 -7.26 15.65
CA GLY A 40 17.62 -6.98 15.75
C GLY A 40 17.94 -6.47 17.15
N GLY A 41 19.04 -6.95 17.74
CA GLY A 41 19.54 -6.40 19.00
C GLY A 41 19.70 -4.88 18.88
N HIS A 42 19.08 -4.13 19.79
CA HIS A 42 19.11 -2.67 19.91
C HIS A 42 18.79 -1.88 18.62
N GLY A 43 17.50 -1.58 18.41
CA GLY A 43 17.06 -0.43 17.60
C GLY A 43 17.13 -0.56 16.07
N ASN A 44 17.79 -1.59 15.54
CA ASN A 44 17.90 -1.81 14.09
C ASN A 44 16.92 -2.89 13.61
N ASN A 45 15.63 -2.57 13.62
CA ASN A 45 14.63 -3.41 12.98
C ASN A 45 14.66 -3.20 11.46
N LEU A 46 14.96 -4.27 10.71
CA LEU A 46 15.01 -4.22 9.25
C LEU A 46 13.69 -3.71 8.65
N ILE A 47 12.54 -4.03 9.24
CA ILE A 47 11.23 -3.57 8.78
C ILE A 47 11.15 -2.04 8.80
N ALA A 48 11.62 -1.40 9.88
CA ALA A 48 11.67 0.06 9.98
C ALA A 48 12.65 0.67 8.97
N VAL A 49 13.80 0.02 8.75
CA VAL A 49 14.78 0.45 7.74
C VAL A 49 14.20 0.35 6.33
N LEU A 50 13.52 -0.74 6.00
CA LEU A 50 12.84 -0.94 4.72
C LEU A 50 11.78 0.15 4.49
N ALA A 51 10.98 0.44 5.51
CA ALA A 51 9.96 1.48 5.42
C ALA A 51 10.57 2.88 5.17
N LYS A 52 11.73 3.20 5.77
CA LYS A 52 12.44 4.48 5.55
C LYS A 52 12.92 4.69 4.11
N TYR A 53 13.04 3.64 3.29
CA TYR A 53 13.36 3.83 1.86
C TYR A 53 12.26 4.56 1.08
N ILE A 54 11.05 4.73 1.65
CA ILE A 54 9.98 5.56 1.06
C ILE A 54 10.42 7.01 0.85
N TYR A 55 11.35 7.52 1.67
CA TYR A 55 11.88 8.88 1.54
C TYR A 55 12.84 9.05 0.36
N HIS A 56 13.30 7.96 -0.26
CA HIS A 56 14.24 8.02 -1.36
C HIS A 56 13.53 8.36 -2.68
N LYS A 57 13.60 9.62 -3.10
CA LYS A 57 12.89 10.12 -4.30
C LYS A 57 13.69 10.00 -5.60
N HIS A 58 15.01 9.88 -5.54
CA HIS A 58 15.88 9.99 -6.73
C HIS A 58 15.89 8.73 -7.61
N ASP A 59 15.73 7.54 -7.02
CA ASP A 59 15.61 6.28 -7.76
C ASP A 59 14.31 5.57 -7.34
N PRO A 60 13.25 5.54 -8.19
CA PRO A 60 11.97 4.93 -7.86
C PRO A 60 12.02 3.40 -7.76
N ALA A 61 13.07 2.75 -8.26
CA ALA A 61 13.22 1.30 -8.13
C ALA A 61 13.56 0.88 -6.70
N LEU A 62 14.28 1.71 -5.96
CA LEU A 62 14.66 1.43 -4.59
C LEU A 62 13.45 1.36 -3.63
N PRO A 63 12.57 2.37 -3.52
CA PRO A 63 11.35 2.27 -2.71
C PRO A 63 10.44 1.16 -3.22
N ARG A 64 10.34 0.90 -4.53
CA ARG A 64 9.55 -0.24 -5.04
C ARG A 64 10.02 -1.58 -4.46
N LEU A 65 11.32 -1.86 -4.55
CA LEU A 65 11.88 -3.12 -4.05
C LEU A 65 11.76 -3.24 -2.53
N ALA A 66 11.94 -2.12 -1.81
CA ALA A 66 11.77 -2.07 -0.36
C ALA A 66 10.31 -2.33 0.05
N ILE A 67 9.34 -1.67 -0.59
CA ILE A 67 7.90 -1.88 -0.34
C ILE A 67 7.48 -3.29 -0.72
N GLN A 68 8.02 -3.84 -1.82
CA GLN A 68 7.75 -5.22 -2.21
C GLN A 68 8.23 -6.22 -1.15
N LEU A 69 9.40 -5.98 -0.57
CA LEU A 69 9.91 -6.82 0.52
C LEU A 69 9.07 -6.64 1.78
N LEU A 70 8.72 -5.39 2.13
CA LEU A 70 7.85 -5.06 3.25
C LEU A 70 6.47 -5.75 3.12
N LYS A 71 5.90 -5.78 1.92
CA LYS A 71 4.66 -6.51 1.60
C LYS A 71 4.76 -8.00 1.89
N ARG A 72 5.87 -8.64 1.52
CA ARG A 72 6.10 -10.07 1.81
C ARG A 72 6.34 -10.31 3.29
N LEU A 73 7.06 -9.41 3.96
CA LEU A 73 7.29 -9.54 5.40
C LEU A 73 5.98 -9.36 6.17
N ALA A 74 5.07 -8.49 5.73
CA ALA A 74 3.75 -8.32 6.35
C ALA A 74 2.91 -9.62 6.36
N THR A 75 3.09 -10.52 5.39
CA THR A 75 2.36 -11.80 5.38
C THR A 75 3.00 -12.88 6.23
N VAL A 76 4.32 -12.82 6.44
CA VAL A 76 5.08 -13.90 7.11
C VAL A 76 5.58 -13.53 8.51
N ALA A 77 5.63 -12.24 8.84
CA ALA A 77 6.19 -11.78 10.10
C ALA A 77 5.31 -12.21 11.30
N PRO A 78 5.90 -12.83 12.34
CA PRO A 78 5.19 -13.14 13.57
C PRO A 78 4.88 -11.88 14.40
N MET A 79 5.59 -10.78 14.14
CA MET A 79 5.38 -9.48 14.80
C MET A 79 4.68 -8.51 13.87
N SER A 80 3.81 -7.67 14.45
CA SER A 80 3.14 -6.58 13.75
C SER A 80 4.15 -5.62 13.11
N VAL A 81 3.98 -5.35 11.81
CA VAL A 81 4.78 -4.35 11.09
C VAL A 81 4.64 -2.98 11.76
N TYR A 82 3.42 -2.64 12.22
CA TYR A 82 3.17 -1.40 12.95
C TYR A 82 4.02 -1.29 14.23
N ALA A 83 4.09 -2.37 15.02
CA ALA A 83 4.93 -2.39 16.22
C ALA A 83 6.42 -2.23 15.88
N CYS A 84 6.85 -2.76 14.75
CA CYS A 84 8.23 -2.64 14.26
C CYS A 84 8.59 -1.20 13.85
N LEU A 85 7.62 -0.37 13.45
CA LEU A 85 7.84 1.04 13.12
C LEU A 85 8.00 1.91 14.38
N GLY A 86 7.39 1.51 15.50
CA GLY A 86 7.50 2.22 16.78
C GLY A 86 7.11 3.69 16.68
N SER A 87 7.97 4.58 17.17
CA SER A 87 7.74 6.04 17.14
C SER A 87 7.68 6.63 15.73
N ASP A 88 8.26 5.95 14.73
CA ASP A 88 8.32 6.45 13.36
C ASP A 88 7.03 6.15 12.56
N ALA A 89 6.07 5.42 13.15
CA ALA A 89 4.88 4.94 12.44
C ALA A 89 4.08 6.07 11.76
N ALA A 90 3.80 7.17 12.46
CA ALA A 90 3.06 8.30 11.91
C ALA A 90 3.84 8.99 10.78
N ALA A 91 5.14 9.26 10.98
CA ALA A 91 5.98 9.90 9.97
C ALA A 91 6.11 9.04 8.70
N ILE A 92 6.21 7.72 8.86
CA ILE A 92 6.26 6.76 7.75
C ILE A 92 4.91 6.73 7.03
N ARG A 93 3.78 6.64 7.74
CA ARG A 93 2.43 6.76 7.15
C ARG A 93 2.34 8.02 6.29
N ASP A 94 2.71 9.17 6.83
CA ASP A 94 2.62 10.46 6.13
C ASP A 94 3.50 10.49 4.88
N ALA A 95 4.67 9.85 4.93
CA ALA A 95 5.54 9.70 3.77
C ALA A 95 4.90 8.84 2.67
N PHE A 96 4.30 7.70 3.04
CA PHE A 96 3.55 6.85 2.10
C PHE A 96 2.38 7.60 1.47
N LEU A 97 1.59 8.33 2.27
CA LEU A 97 0.46 9.14 1.80
C LEU A 97 0.90 10.28 0.87
N THR A 98 1.95 11.00 1.25
CA THR A 98 2.52 12.08 0.43
C THR A 98 2.94 11.57 -0.94
N ARG A 99 3.58 10.38 -0.99
CA ARG A 99 3.98 9.73 -2.25
C ARG A 99 2.75 9.31 -3.07
N LEU A 100 1.74 8.73 -2.41
CA LEU A 100 0.51 8.30 -3.08
C LEU A 100 -0.27 9.48 -3.68
N GLN A 101 -0.32 10.62 -2.99
CA GLN A 101 -0.99 11.86 -3.43
C GLN A 101 -0.20 12.63 -4.50
N SER A 102 1.14 12.54 -4.50
CA SER A 102 1.99 13.32 -5.40
C SER A 102 1.67 13.04 -6.88
N LYS A 103 1.46 14.10 -7.68
CA LYS A 103 1.14 13.99 -9.12
C LYS A 103 2.34 13.59 -9.98
N THR A 104 3.55 13.85 -9.51
CA THR A 104 4.81 13.57 -10.23
C THR A 104 5.47 12.27 -9.78
N GLU A 105 4.81 11.52 -8.90
CA GLU A 105 5.33 10.27 -8.39
C GLU A 105 5.35 9.18 -9.47
N ASP A 106 6.35 8.31 -9.40
CA ASP A 106 6.40 7.14 -10.26
C ASP A 106 5.17 6.24 -10.02
N MET A 107 4.44 5.94 -11.10
CA MET A 107 3.19 5.21 -11.03
C MET A 107 3.37 3.80 -10.46
N ARG A 108 4.52 3.16 -10.69
CA ARG A 108 4.81 1.82 -10.16
C ARG A 108 5.06 1.87 -8.66
N VAL A 109 5.62 2.97 -8.12
CA VAL A 109 5.69 3.19 -6.66
C VAL A 109 4.28 3.25 -6.08
N LYS A 110 3.37 4.04 -6.66
CA LYS A 110 1.98 4.13 -6.18
C LYS A 110 1.26 2.78 -6.19
N VAL A 111 1.41 2.02 -7.29
CA VAL A 111 0.90 0.65 -7.38
C VAL A 111 1.43 -0.21 -6.24
N MET A 112 2.74 -0.20 -6.01
CA MET A 112 3.36 -0.98 -4.94
C MET A 112 2.86 -0.58 -3.54
N ILE A 113 2.60 0.72 -3.30
CA ILE A 113 2.00 1.19 -2.03
C ILE A 113 0.60 0.60 -1.86
N LEU A 114 -0.26 0.70 -2.88
CA LEU A 114 -1.63 0.17 -2.81
C LEU A 114 -1.67 -1.35 -2.64
N GLU A 115 -0.81 -2.08 -3.34
CA GLU A 115 -0.69 -3.54 -3.16
C GLU A 115 -0.21 -3.90 -1.76
N PHE A 116 0.71 -3.12 -1.19
CA PHE A 116 1.14 -3.31 0.19
C PHE A 116 -0.01 -3.07 1.18
N LEU A 117 -0.77 -1.98 0.99
CA LEU A 117 -1.93 -1.69 1.82
C LEU A 117 -3.00 -2.77 1.70
N ALA A 118 -3.27 -3.31 0.52
CA ALA A 118 -4.21 -4.41 0.31
C ALA A 118 -3.82 -5.65 1.12
N VAL A 119 -2.54 -6.04 1.07
CA VAL A 119 -2.04 -7.14 1.91
C VAL A 119 -2.13 -6.82 3.40
N ALA A 120 -1.89 -5.56 3.79
CA ALA A 120 -1.99 -5.14 5.18
C ALA A 120 -3.43 -5.19 5.74
N VAL A 121 -4.46 -5.08 4.89
CA VAL A 121 -5.86 -5.26 5.30
C VAL A 121 -6.02 -6.66 5.92
N GLU A 122 -5.60 -7.69 5.19
CA GLU A 122 -5.79 -9.10 5.57
C GLU A 122 -4.85 -9.54 6.71
N THR A 123 -3.63 -8.97 6.76
CA THR A 123 -2.56 -9.53 7.60
C THR A 123 -2.09 -8.63 8.73
N GLN A 124 -2.39 -7.32 8.69
CA GLN A 124 -1.78 -6.34 9.60
C GLN A 124 -2.83 -5.30 10.11
N PRO A 125 -3.74 -5.69 11.02
CA PRO A 125 -4.85 -4.84 11.48
C PRO A 125 -4.40 -3.48 12.04
N GLY A 126 -3.38 -3.44 12.89
CA GLY A 126 -2.89 -2.18 13.47
C GLY A 126 -2.23 -1.26 12.43
N LEU A 127 -1.61 -1.82 11.39
CA LEU A 127 -1.03 -1.02 10.30
C LEU A 127 -2.14 -0.43 9.43
N ILE A 128 -3.16 -1.23 9.06
CA ILE A 128 -4.25 -0.72 8.23
C ILE A 128 -5.08 0.34 8.98
N GLU A 129 -5.31 0.18 10.29
CA GLU A 129 -5.99 1.21 11.09
C GLU A 129 -5.27 2.56 11.05
N LEU A 130 -3.93 2.55 11.15
CA LEU A 130 -3.10 3.75 11.02
C LEU A 130 -3.32 4.47 9.67
N PHE A 131 -3.49 3.71 8.58
CA PHE A 131 -3.69 4.26 7.23
C PHE A 131 -5.15 4.60 6.90
N LEU A 132 -6.12 3.90 7.48
CA LEU A 132 -7.54 4.22 7.31
C LEU A 132 -7.91 5.51 8.03
N ASN A 133 -7.30 5.76 9.20
CA ASN A 133 -7.45 6.99 9.99
C ASN A 133 -8.92 7.46 10.04
N LEU A 134 -9.80 6.59 10.53
CA LEU A 134 -11.23 6.89 10.65
C LEU A 134 -11.48 7.65 11.96
N GLU A 135 -12.28 8.70 11.88
CA GLU A 135 -12.74 9.46 13.03
C GLU A 135 -14.14 9.01 13.43
N VAL A 136 -14.37 8.87 14.74
CA VAL A 136 -15.70 8.56 15.28
C VAL A 136 -16.40 9.87 15.59
N LYS A 137 -17.59 10.04 15.02
CA LYS A 137 -18.51 11.12 15.37
C LYS A 137 -19.65 10.51 16.18
N ASP A 138 -19.94 11.10 17.33
CA ASP A 138 -21.10 10.74 18.11
C ASP A 138 -22.36 11.09 17.31
N GLY A 139 -23.11 10.06 16.90
CA GLY A 139 -24.37 10.21 16.20
C GLY A 139 -25.51 10.59 17.15
N SER A 140 -26.50 11.30 16.63
CA SER A 140 -27.81 11.39 17.29
C SER A 140 -28.42 9.99 17.34
N GLU A 141 -28.85 9.54 18.52
CA GLU A 141 -29.44 8.21 18.79
C GLU A 141 -28.47 7.04 19.04
N GLY A 142 -27.26 7.30 19.57
CA GLY A 142 -26.39 6.23 20.09
C GLY A 142 -25.75 5.32 19.03
N SER A 143 -25.91 5.65 17.75
CA SER A 143 -25.18 5.03 16.64
C SER A 143 -23.83 5.74 16.45
N LYS A 144 -22.74 4.97 16.37
CA LYS A 144 -21.41 5.51 16.05
C LYS A 144 -21.34 5.78 14.56
N GLU A 145 -21.20 7.04 14.17
CA GLU A 145 -20.90 7.39 12.78
C GLU A 145 -19.39 7.47 12.58
N PHE A 146 -18.91 6.97 11.46
CA PHE A 146 -17.51 7.06 11.07
C PHE A 146 -17.34 8.11 9.97
N LEU A 147 -16.23 8.82 10.00
CA LEU A 147 -15.80 9.76 8.97
C LEU A 147 -14.36 9.46 8.57
N LEU A 148 -13.99 9.87 7.35
CA LEU A 148 -12.60 9.82 6.92
C LEU A 148 -11.85 10.96 7.63
N GLY A 149 -10.88 10.61 8.47
CA GLY A 149 -9.98 11.61 9.02
C GLY A 149 -9.07 12.21 7.96
N GLU A 150 -8.39 13.29 8.32
CA GLU A 150 -7.55 14.08 7.40
C GLU A 150 -6.48 13.24 6.68
N TRP A 151 -5.83 12.33 7.42
CA TRP A 151 -4.75 11.48 6.93
C TRP A 151 -5.21 10.12 6.41
N SER A 152 -6.47 9.99 6.02
CA SER A 152 -6.98 8.73 5.47
C SER A 152 -6.42 8.46 4.06
N CYS A 153 -5.86 7.28 3.83
CA CYS A 153 -5.47 6.84 2.49
C CYS A 153 -6.67 6.73 1.52
N LEU A 154 -7.89 6.63 2.05
CA LEU A 154 -9.12 6.47 1.26
C LEU A 154 -9.45 7.70 0.41
N HIS A 155 -9.03 8.90 0.83
CA HIS A 155 -9.17 10.09 -0.01
C HIS A 155 -8.49 9.90 -1.37
N VAL A 156 -7.27 9.36 -1.36
CA VAL A 156 -6.51 9.13 -2.59
C VAL A 156 -7.13 8.02 -3.43
N VAL A 157 -7.64 6.97 -2.80
CA VAL A 157 -8.30 5.85 -3.49
C VAL A 157 -9.56 6.33 -4.21
N LEU A 158 -10.36 7.19 -3.56
CA LEU A 158 -11.55 7.81 -4.16
C LEU A 158 -11.19 8.67 -5.36
N ASP A 159 -10.11 9.46 -5.27
CA ASP A 159 -9.61 10.26 -6.40
C ASP A 159 -9.11 9.38 -7.56
N LEU A 160 -8.48 8.25 -7.27
CA LEU A 160 -7.95 7.33 -8.28
C LEU A 160 -9.05 6.60 -9.07
N ILE A 161 -10.19 6.29 -8.42
CA ILE A 161 -11.33 5.65 -9.08
C ILE A 161 -12.27 6.67 -9.75
N ASP A 162 -12.09 7.98 -9.53
CA ASP A 162 -13.00 8.99 -10.10
C ASP A 162 -12.98 8.95 -11.63
N SER A 163 -14.13 8.60 -12.21
CA SER A 163 -14.38 8.54 -13.65
C SER A 163 -14.06 9.85 -14.36
N LYS A 164 -14.20 11.00 -13.69
CA LYS A 164 -13.87 12.32 -14.26
C LYS A 164 -12.36 12.59 -14.35
N GLN A 165 -11.56 11.87 -13.56
CA GLN A 165 -10.10 11.94 -13.58
C GLN A 165 -9.50 10.93 -14.56
N GLN A 166 -10.23 9.83 -14.82
CA GLN A 166 -9.86 8.85 -15.84
C GLN A 166 -9.82 9.53 -17.22
N GLY A 167 -8.64 9.54 -17.84
CA GLY A 167 -8.38 10.18 -19.13
C GLY A 167 -7.85 11.62 -19.07
N LYS A 168 -7.87 12.30 -17.91
CA LYS A 168 -7.22 13.63 -17.74
C LYS A 168 -5.75 13.52 -17.36
N TYR A 169 -5.45 12.58 -16.48
CA TYR A 169 -4.11 12.15 -16.16
C TYR A 169 -4.08 10.69 -16.58
N TRP A 170 -3.01 10.26 -17.27
CA TRP A 170 -2.83 8.84 -17.60
C TRP A 170 -2.73 8.07 -16.28
N CYS A 171 -3.87 7.60 -15.76
CA CYS A 171 -3.94 6.64 -14.67
C CYS A 171 -3.75 5.29 -15.35
N PRO A 172 -2.56 4.68 -15.28
CA PRO A 172 -2.34 3.42 -15.96
C PRO A 172 -3.36 2.39 -15.46
N PRO A 173 -3.87 1.49 -16.30
CA PRO A 173 -4.80 0.43 -15.89
C PRO A 173 -4.33 -0.33 -14.63
N LEU A 174 -3.01 -0.46 -14.44
CA LEU A 174 -2.40 -1.06 -13.26
C LEU A 174 -2.66 -0.29 -11.96
N LEU A 175 -2.59 1.04 -11.97
CA LEU A 175 -2.84 1.86 -10.79
C LEU A 175 -4.31 1.82 -10.39
N HIS A 176 -5.20 1.89 -11.38
CA HIS A 176 -6.63 1.75 -11.14
C HIS A 176 -6.96 0.35 -10.60
N ARG A 177 -6.42 -0.71 -11.21
CA ARG A 177 -6.57 -2.08 -10.70
C ARG A 177 -6.07 -2.24 -9.27
N ALA A 178 -4.95 -1.62 -8.91
CA ALA A 178 -4.42 -1.68 -7.55
C ALA A 178 -5.35 -0.99 -6.54
N ALA A 179 -5.94 0.15 -6.90
CA ALA A 179 -6.94 0.84 -6.08
C ALA A 179 -8.21 -0.01 -5.88
N LEU A 180 -8.72 -0.62 -6.95
CA LEU A 180 -9.87 -1.55 -6.88
C LEU A 180 -9.54 -2.80 -6.05
N SER A 181 -8.35 -3.36 -6.19
CA SER A 181 -7.90 -4.50 -5.39
C SER A 181 -7.83 -4.16 -3.90
N PHE A 182 -7.43 -2.93 -3.55
CA PHE A 182 -7.43 -2.47 -2.17
C PHE A 182 -8.86 -2.31 -1.62
N LEU A 183 -9.79 -1.74 -2.40
CA LEU A 183 -11.20 -1.67 -2.03
C LEU A 183 -11.82 -3.06 -1.85
N LEU A 184 -11.47 -4.01 -2.72
CA LEU A 184 -11.92 -5.39 -2.61
C LEU A 184 -11.40 -6.04 -1.32
N ALA A 185 -10.13 -5.85 -0.97
CA ALA A 185 -9.55 -6.38 0.27
C ALA A 185 -10.29 -5.82 1.50
N LEU A 186 -10.58 -4.52 1.54
CA LEU A 186 -11.39 -3.92 2.62
C LEU A 186 -12.79 -4.54 2.74
N TRP A 187 -13.38 -4.92 1.60
CA TRP A 187 -14.70 -5.55 1.57
C TRP A 187 -14.65 -7.00 2.06
N GLN A 188 -13.65 -7.76 1.61
CA GLN A 188 -13.49 -9.18 1.95
C GLN A 188 -13.13 -9.38 3.42
N ASP A 189 -12.29 -8.51 3.98
CA ASP A 189 -11.84 -8.57 5.38
C ASP A 189 -12.81 -7.85 6.34
N CYS A 190 -14.06 -7.65 5.93
CA CYS A 190 -15.14 -7.06 6.74
C CYS A 190 -14.73 -5.76 7.46
N ARG A 191 -14.04 -4.84 6.78
CA ARG A 191 -13.72 -3.50 7.34
C ARG A 191 -14.94 -2.58 7.25
N ASP A 192 -16.02 -2.99 7.92
CA ASP A 192 -17.37 -2.43 7.80
C ASP A 192 -17.41 -0.92 8.06
N SER A 193 -16.63 -0.41 9.01
CA SER A 193 -16.53 1.03 9.29
C SER A 193 -16.03 1.80 8.06
N ALA A 194 -14.96 1.32 7.40
CA ALA A 194 -14.42 1.96 6.21
C ALA A 194 -15.38 1.84 5.02
N ILE A 195 -15.95 0.64 4.81
CA ILE A 195 -16.91 0.39 3.72
C ILE A 195 -18.18 1.23 3.89
N SER A 196 -18.70 1.35 5.11
CA SER A 196 -19.88 2.18 5.42
C SER A 196 -19.64 3.64 5.03
N VAL A 197 -18.46 4.18 5.33
CA VAL A 197 -18.09 5.55 4.92
C VAL A 197 -17.97 5.67 3.41
N LEU A 198 -17.29 4.73 2.75
CA LEU A 198 -17.10 4.75 1.30
C LEU A 198 -18.43 4.68 0.55
N ARG A 199 -19.35 3.82 0.98
CA ARG A 199 -20.68 3.66 0.37
C ARG A 199 -21.53 4.93 0.43
N LYS A 200 -21.31 5.80 1.42
CA LYS A 200 -22.01 7.08 1.57
C LYS A 200 -21.40 8.20 0.71
N LYS A 201 -20.22 8.00 0.12
CA LYS A 201 -19.58 9.03 -0.73
C LYS A 201 -20.31 9.17 -2.06
N GLU A 202 -20.48 10.43 -2.48
CA GLU A 202 -21.09 10.74 -3.76
C GLU A 202 -20.34 10.07 -4.91
N ARG A 203 -21.10 9.52 -5.87
CA ARG A 203 -20.58 8.89 -7.09
C ARG A 203 -19.65 7.69 -6.85
N PHE A 204 -19.51 7.19 -5.62
CA PHE A 204 -18.68 6.04 -5.31
C PHE A 204 -19.04 4.83 -6.20
N TRP A 205 -20.32 4.46 -6.26
CA TRP A 205 -20.80 3.33 -7.05
C TRP A 205 -20.70 3.53 -8.56
N GLU A 206 -20.98 4.74 -9.03
CA GLU A 206 -20.79 5.11 -10.44
C GLU A 206 -19.32 4.94 -10.83
N ASN A 207 -18.41 5.50 -10.05
CA ASN A 207 -16.97 5.42 -10.28
C ASN A 207 -16.43 3.98 -10.21
N LEU A 208 -16.91 3.19 -9.24
CA LEU A 208 -16.54 1.78 -9.09
C LEU A 208 -16.96 0.92 -10.28
N THR A 209 -18.13 1.19 -10.86
CA THR A 209 -18.73 0.37 -11.93
C THR A 209 -18.42 0.87 -13.34
N THR A 210 -17.95 2.12 -13.48
CA THR A 210 -17.60 2.73 -14.77
C THR A 210 -16.69 1.84 -15.64
N PRO A 211 -15.64 1.17 -15.11
CA PRO A 211 -14.78 0.30 -15.93
C PRO A 211 -15.48 -0.93 -16.52
N LEU A 212 -16.56 -1.39 -15.91
CA LEU A 212 -17.30 -2.58 -16.35
C LEU A 212 -18.27 -2.26 -17.49
N PHE A 213 -18.81 -1.04 -17.50
CA PHE A 213 -19.84 -0.60 -18.44
C PHE A 213 -19.36 0.46 -19.43
N GLY A 214 -18.14 0.98 -19.23
CA GLY A 214 -17.51 1.97 -20.09
C GLY A 214 -16.95 1.35 -21.38
N THR A 215 -16.91 2.16 -22.44
CA THR A 215 -16.29 1.77 -23.70
C THR A 215 -14.78 1.61 -23.48
N LEU A 216 -14.27 0.38 -23.63
CA LEU A 216 -12.83 0.13 -23.58
C LEU A 216 -12.15 0.95 -24.68
N SER A 217 -11.20 1.80 -24.30
CA SER A 217 -10.34 2.46 -25.29
C SER A 217 -9.57 1.38 -26.06
N PRO A 218 -9.44 1.50 -27.39
CA PRO A 218 -8.70 0.51 -28.17
C PRO A 218 -7.26 0.40 -27.61
N PRO A 219 -6.67 -0.81 -27.60
CA PRO A 219 -5.31 -0.99 -27.13
C PRO A 219 -4.39 -0.09 -27.97
N SER A 220 -3.75 0.88 -27.31
CA SER A 220 -2.71 1.67 -27.95
C SER A 220 -1.47 0.79 -28.06
N ASP A 221 -0.88 0.70 -29.25
CA ASP A 221 0.30 -0.11 -29.61
C ASP A 221 1.61 0.30 -28.90
N THR A 222 1.55 0.77 -27.66
CA THR A 222 2.74 1.01 -26.85
C THR A 222 3.03 -0.23 -26.02
N THR A 223 3.79 -1.13 -26.62
CA THR A 223 4.61 -2.13 -25.94
C THR A 223 5.29 -1.50 -24.72
N GLU A 224 4.92 -1.94 -23.53
CA GLU A 224 5.69 -1.71 -22.31
C GLU A 224 7.04 -2.42 -22.47
N VAL A 225 8.12 -1.63 -22.58
CA VAL A 225 9.52 -2.08 -22.37
C VAL A 225 10.03 -1.42 -21.09
#